data_AF-A0A2S8PR51-F1
#
_entry.id   AF-A0A2S8PR51-F1
#
_cell.length_a   1.000
_cell.length_b   1.000
_cell.length_c   1.000
_cell.angle_alpha   90.00
_cell.angle_beta   90.00
_cell.angle_gamma   90.00
#
_symmetry.space_group_name_H-M   'P 1'
#
loop_
_entity.id
_entity.type
_entity.pdbx_description
1 polymer ?
#
loop_
_entity_poly.entity_id
_entity_poly.type
_entity_poly.pdbx_seq_one_letter_code
_entity_poly.pdbx_strand_id
1 'polypeptide(L)'
;MSHPSRLRPGQRIGGRYEVIASIGEGGMSRVYLAADLKLPGKQWAVKETPSRPELLQGLQDEAELLISLNHPRLPRIVDFFASDEDGFAYLVMDFIQGVTLEKYFKENQYRLPAGTILQIANQLLEVLEYLHGHEPAVIFRDLKPSNIMLARQLEVRLIDFGIARNYKQDQYQDTVKLGTVGFAAPEQYGLGQSDARSDLYGLGALMLYLSTGGKCSEWKEGVQELIRPDIPRGMIPIIRRLLSIEPEDRYQSAKEVRSVLDSIGMLGTGPVGLKAGRKPGFPGTLAIAVMGAGSGTGTTHTAIAVAHYLARSYGKVALVEMNLQSPAFGRIQRIAAGRTDSVQTGDRKFEVQGVDYWRQTGRADVISLLGGSYDFVVMDLGAYFGNDRLEEFLRADIPIIVGSGAEWKHQDLVGLVQQLSSHPQHKWMYFLPLAPQDAVHRLRRTLGTSRVFSIPLQVDPFDQCDEMDRAFVRIFQGLLPVAERRRKFRFGLS
;
A
#
# COMPACT_ATOMS: atom_id res chain seq x y z
N MET A 1 26.70 27.27 9.10
CA MET A 1 27.53 28.31 8.49
C MET A 1 27.35 28.17 6.99
N SER A 2 26.87 29.21 6.30
CA SER A 2 26.79 29.23 4.84
C SER A 2 28.21 29.30 4.29
N HIS A 3 28.65 28.27 3.56
CA HIS A 3 29.91 28.38 2.82
C HIS A 3 29.69 29.36 1.65
N PRO A 4 30.53 30.40 1.48
CA PRO A 4 30.41 31.34 0.37
C PRO A 4 30.67 30.62 -0.96
N SER A 5 29.82 30.88 -1.96
CA SER A 5 29.91 30.38 -3.34
C SER A 5 31.16 30.94 -3.97
N ARG A 6 31.95 30.11 -4.68
CA ARG A 6 33.10 30.61 -5.43
C ARG A 6 32.91 30.63 -6.93
N LEU A 7 32.11 29.73 -7.50
CA LEU A 7 31.90 29.71 -8.94
C LEU A 7 31.14 30.95 -9.42
N ARG A 8 31.82 31.78 -10.23
CA ARG A 8 31.26 32.95 -10.89
C ARG A 8 31.03 32.68 -12.37
N PRO A 9 30.06 33.36 -13.02
CA PRO A 9 29.95 33.36 -14.47
C PRO A 9 31.30 33.64 -15.14
N GLY A 10 31.68 32.81 -16.12
CA GLY A 10 32.96 32.85 -16.83
C GLY A 10 34.09 32.00 -16.22
N GLN A 11 33.95 31.48 -15.00
CA GLN A 11 34.94 30.57 -14.41
C GLN A 11 34.91 29.20 -15.09
N ARG A 12 36.07 28.56 -15.23
CA ARG A 12 36.24 27.27 -15.91
C ARG A 12 36.61 26.16 -14.95
N ILE A 13 35.94 25.03 -15.10
CA ILE A 13 36.14 23.81 -14.30
C ILE A 13 36.75 22.76 -15.23
N GLY A 14 37.87 22.18 -14.81
CA GLY A 14 38.65 21.23 -15.64
C GLY A 14 39.11 21.80 -16.99
N GLY A 15 39.17 23.13 -17.13
CA GLY A 15 39.46 23.81 -18.40
C GLY A 15 38.42 23.62 -19.52
N ARG A 16 37.29 22.97 -19.24
CA ARG A 16 36.28 22.59 -20.26
C ARG A 16 34.90 23.15 -20.00
N TYR A 17 34.46 23.20 -18.75
CA TYR A 17 33.10 23.62 -18.41
C TYR A 17 33.12 25.06 -17.91
N GLU A 18 32.54 25.98 -18.68
CA GLU A 18 32.49 27.40 -18.33
C GLU A 18 31.16 27.72 -17.65
N VAL A 19 31.21 28.23 -16.43
CA VAL A 19 30.02 28.57 -15.64
C VAL A 19 29.25 29.72 -16.29
N ILE A 20 27.96 29.52 -16.51
CA ILE A 20 27.04 30.52 -17.07
C ILE A 20 26.30 31.24 -15.94
N ALA A 21 25.64 30.49 -15.05
CA ALA A 21 24.79 31.03 -14.00
C ALA A 21 24.57 30.02 -12.87
N SER A 22 24.27 30.50 -11.67
CA SER A 22 23.74 29.64 -10.59
C SER A 22 22.28 29.28 -10.88
N ILE A 23 21.93 28.00 -10.74
CA ILE A 23 20.59 27.47 -11.01
C ILE A 23 19.94 26.78 -9.80
N GLY A 24 20.68 26.57 -8.71
CA GLY A 24 20.13 26.01 -7.48
C GLY A 24 21.09 26.10 -6.29
N GLU A 25 20.52 26.21 -5.09
CA GLU A 25 21.25 26.19 -3.83
C GLU A 25 20.48 25.32 -2.83
N GLY A 26 21.16 24.38 -2.18
CA GLY A 26 20.53 23.43 -1.26
C GLY A 26 21.52 22.85 -0.25
N GLY A 27 21.17 22.93 1.04
CA GLY A 27 21.99 22.39 2.14
C GLY A 27 23.42 22.93 2.13
N MET A 28 24.38 22.06 1.79
CA MET A 28 25.81 22.38 1.70
C MET A 28 26.31 22.51 0.25
N SER A 29 25.46 22.34 -0.76
CA SER A 29 25.85 22.30 -2.18
C SER A 29 25.17 23.38 -3.02
N ARG A 30 25.84 23.76 -4.12
CA ARG A 30 25.31 24.67 -5.13
C ARG A 30 25.37 24.04 -6.50
N VAL A 31 24.42 24.39 -7.37
CA VAL A 31 24.33 23.87 -8.73
C VAL A 31 24.38 25.03 -9.72
N TYR A 32 25.26 24.92 -10.69
CA TYR A 32 25.50 25.92 -11.73
C TYR A 32 25.20 25.35 -13.11
N LEU A 33 24.67 26.17 -14.00
CA LEU A 33 24.63 25.88 -15.42
C LEU A 33 25.99 26.20 -16.02
N ALA A 34 26.56 25.29 -16.81
CA ALA A 34 27.83 25.48 -17.50
C ALA A 34 27.74 25.12 -18.98
N ALA A 35 28.48 25.83 -19.84
CA ALA A 35 28.68 25.49 -21.24
C ALA A 35 29.84 24.51 -21.39
N ASP A 36 29.71 23.56 -22.32
CA ASP A 36 30.82 22.73 -22.76
C ASP A 36 31.64 23.46 -23.84
N LEU A 37 32.91 23.77 -23.55
CA LEU A 37 33.80 24.44 -24.49
C LEU A 37 34.29 23.50 -25.63
N LYS A 38 34.19 22.18 -25.45
CA LYS A 38 34.55 21.21 -26.50
C LYS A 38 33.35 20.84 -27.38
N LEU A 39 32.13 20.94 -26.86
CA LEU A 39 30.89 20.59 -27.56
C LEU A 39 29.98 21.83 -27.68
N PRO A 40 30.12 22.62 -28.76
CA PRO A 40 29.36 23.86 -28.93
C PRO A 40 27.86 23.65 -28.77
N GLY A 41 27.22 24.49 -27.94
CA GLY A 41 25.78 24.44 -27.67
C GLY A 41 25.34 23.41 -26.63
N LYS A 42 26.23 22.51 -26.16
CA LYS A 42 25.91 21.59 -25.05
C LYS A 42 26.03 22.33 -23.71
N GLN A 43 25.02 22.13 -22.87
CA GLN A 43 24.97 22.64 -21.50
C GLN A 43 24.98 21.49 -20.49
N TRP A 44 25.58 21.75 -19.33
CA TRP A 44 25.73 20.82 -18.21
C TRP A 44 25.29 21.49 -16.90
N ALA A 45 24.86 20.67 -15.94
CA ALA A 45 24.73 21.09 -14.56
C ALA A 45 26.01 20.70 -13.80
N VAL A 46 26.57 21.64 -13.04
CA VAL A 46 27.74 21.41 -12.21
C VAL A 46 27.37 21.59 -10.76
N LYS A 47 27.47 20.53 -9.97
CA LYS A 47 27.23 20.56 -8.53
C LYS A 47 28.55 20.75 -7.79
N GLU A 48 28.65 21.82 -7.03
CA GLU A 48 29.74 22.18 -6.13
C GLU A 48 29.39 21.69 -4.72
N THR A 49 30.26 20.89 -4.11
CA THR A 49 30.09 20.38 -2.74
C THR A 49 31.40 20.55 -1.97
N PRO A 50 31.38 20.94 -0.68
CA PRO A 50 32.57 20.95 0.16
C PRO A 50 33.19 19.55 0.20
N SER A 51 34.47 19.45 -0.12
CA SER A 51 35.29 18.25 -0.01
C SER A 51 36.00 18.26 1.34
N ARG A 52 35.92 17.15 2.08
CA ARG A 52 36.74 16.96 3.29
C ARG A 52 37.86 15.97 2.97
N PRO A 53 39.12 16.29 3.27
CA PRO A 53 40.26 15.41 2.97
C PRO A 53 40.11 14.00 3.55
N GLU A 54 39.42 13.84 4.68
CA GLU A 54 39.22 12.54 5.34
C GLU A 54 38.25 11.60 4.61
N LEU A 55 37.48 12.08 3.62
CA LEU A 55 36.47 11.30 2.89
C LEU A 55 36.95 10.84 1.50
N LEU A 56 38.15 11.25 1.08
CA LEU A 56 38.64 11.10 -0.30
C LEU A 56 38.85 9.64 -0.73
N GLN A 57 39.17 8.72 0.19
CA GLN A 57 39.50 7.33 -0.16
C GLN A 57 38.31 6.47 -0.59
N GLY A 58 37.05 6.89 -0.34
CA GLY A 58 35.83 6.21 -0.81
C GLY A 58 35.03 7.00 -1.84
N LEU A 59 35.36 8.28 -2.01
CA LEU A 59 34.67 9.20 -2.92
C LEU A 59 34.89 8.83 -4.40
N GLN A 60 36.03 8.22 -4.73
CA GLN A 60 36.32 7.82 -6.10
C GLN A 60 35.51 6.59 -6.52
N ASP A 61 35.46 5.54 -5.70
CA ASP A 61 34.65 4.34 -5.96
C ASP A 61 33.15 4.67 -6.04
N GLU A 62 32.67 5.58 -5.17
CA GLU A 62 31.29 6.07 -5.21
C GLU A 62 31.03 6.89 -6.48
N ALA A 63 31.95 7.79 -6.86
CA ALA A 63 31.85 8.55 -8.10
C ALA A 63 31.87 7.63 -9.34
N GLU A 64 32.69 6.58 -9.35
CA GLU A 64 32.75 5.60 -10.43
C GLU A 64 31.43 4.80 -10.53
N LEU A 65 30.88 4.35 -9.40
CA LEU A 65 29.55 3.73 -9.36
C LEU A 65 28.50 4.68 -9.95
N LEU A 66 28.49 5.94 -9.53
CA LEU A 66 27.51 6.93 -10.00
C LEU A 66 27.68 7.30 -11.48
N ILE A 67 28.92 7.33 -11.99
CA ILE A 67 29.23 7.48 -13.42
C ILE A 67 28.73 6.26 -14.20
N SER A 68 28.81 5.05 -13.62
CA SER A 68 28.33 3.82 -14.24
C SER A 68 26.80 3.74 -14.33
N LEU A 69 26.07 4.50 -13.50
CA LEU A 69 24.61 4.52 -13.53
C LEU A 69 24.10 5.11 -14.84
N ASN A 70 23.31 4.32 -15.55
CA ASN A 70 22.73 4.70 -16.83
C ASN A 70 21.25 4.31 -16.86
N HIS A 71 20.40 5.29 -16.57
CA HIS A 71 18.94 5.14 -16.61
C HIS A 71 18.30 6.41 -17.17
N PRO A 72 17.25 6.32 -18.01
CA PRO A 72 16.61 7.50 -18.59
C PRO A 72 15.99 8.46 -17.56
N ARG A 73 15.83 8.03 -16.30
CA ARG A 73 15.31 8.87 -15.20
C ARG A 73 16.37 9.41 -14.26
N LEU A 74 17.64 9.18 -14.57
CA LEU A 74 18.77 9.72 -13.84
C LEU A 74 19.54 10.71 -14.74
N PRO A 75 20.12 11.79 -14.17
CA PRO A 75 21.10 12.58 -14.88
C PRO A 75 22.37 11.74 -15.05
N ARG A 76 22.88 11.64 -16.27
CA ARG A 76 24.18 11.01 -16.50
C ARG A 76 25.25 11.92 -15.94
N ILE A 77 26.14 11.34 -15.14
CA ILE A 77 27.35 12.00 -14.67
C ILE A 77 28.42 11.75 -15.72
N VAL A 78 29.09 12.83 -16.14
CA VAL A 78 30.08 12.78 -17.23
C VAL A 78 31.48 13.18 -16.78
N ASP A 79 31.60 13.82 -15.62
CA ASP A 79 32.88 14.22 -15.07
C ASP A 79 32.80 14.41 -13.56
N PHE A 80 33.91 14.18 -12.88
CA PHE A 80 34.05 14.39 -11.45
C PHE A 80 35.43 14.96 -11.11
N PHE A 81 35.45 16.03 -10.33
CA PHE A 81 36.66 16.69 -9.84
C PHE A 81 36.69 16.60 -8.32
N ALA A 82 37.57 15.74 -7.77
CA ALA A 82 37.51 15.29 -6.38
C ALA A 82 37.87 16.36 -5.32
N SER A 83 38.76 17.30 -5.66
CA SER A 83 39.06 18.46 -4.83
C SER A 83 39.82 19.49 -5.65
N ASP A 84 39.43 20.75 -5.57
CA ASP A 84 40.31 21.87 -5.92
C ASP A 84 41.20 22.28 -4.73
N GLU A 85 42.05 23.28 -4.94
CA GLU A 85 42.95 23.85 -3.93
C GLU A 85 42.21 24.43 -2.71
N ASP A 86 40.92 24.71 -2.87
CA ASP A 86 40.06 25.31 -1.85
C ASP A 86 39.19 24.29 -1.10
N GLY A 87 39.33 22.99 -1.41
CA GLY A 87 38.61 21.92 -0.78
C GLY A 87 37.16 21.78 -1.25
N PHE A 88 36.89 22.00 -2.54
CA PHE A 88 35.58 21.74 -3.17
C PHE A 88 35.67 20.64 -4.22
N ALA A 89 34.66 19.79 -4.26
CA ALA A 89 34.45 18.81 -5.30
C ALA A 89 33.37 19.27 -6.28
N TYR A 90 33.55 18.94 -7.56
CA TYR A 90 32.63 19.30 -8.63
C TYR A 90 32.16 18.07 -9.39
N LEU A 91 30.85 17.94 -9.54
CA LEU A 91 30.22 16.87 -10.30
C LEU A 91 29.53 17.46 -11.53
N VAL A 92 29.91 17.01 -12.72
CA VAL A 92 29.31 17.45 -13.99
C VAL A 92 28.30 16.42 -14.46
N MET A 93 27.06 16.85 -14.66
CA MET A 93 25.95 15.97 -15.01
C MET A 93 25.00 16.60 -16.02
N ASP A 94 24.17 15.78 -16.67
CA ASP A 94 23.17 16.25 -17.62
C ASP A 94 22.32 17.40 -17.02
N PHE A 95 22.26 18.53 -17.72
CA PHE A 95 21.35 19.61 -17.38
C PHE A 95 19.92 19.22 -17.74
N ILE A 96 19.05 19.15 -16.73
CA ILE A 96 17.64 18.80 -16.92
C ILE A 96 16.82 20.07 -17.10
N GLN A 97 16.24 20.26 -18.28
CA GLN A 97 15.29 21.34 -18.52
C GLN A 97 13.91 20.95 -17.96
N GLY A 98 13.57 21.47 -16.78
CA GLY A 98 12.30 21.18 -16.10
C GLY A 98 12.10 22.00 -14.84
N VAL A 99 11.08 21.67 -14.06
CA VAL A 99 10.82 22.25 -12.73
C VAL A 99 10.82 21.15 -11.68
N THR A 100 11.16 21.46 -10.44
CA THR A 100 11.03 20.48 -9.35
C THR A 100 9.56 20.12 -9.12
N LEU A 101 9.28 18.91 -8.66
CA LEU A 101 7.95 18.47 -8.28
C LEU A 101 7.39 19.36 -7.16
N GLU A 102 8.24 19.84 -6.25
CA GLU A 102 7.86 20.85 -5.25
C GLU A 102 7.29 22.12 -5.88
N LYS A 103 8.03 22.72 -6.83
CA LYS A 103 7.61 23.92 -7.53
C LYS A 103 6.36 23.67 -8.37
N TYR A 104 6.34 22.58 -9.12
CA TYR A 104 5.18 22.17 -9.92
C TYR A 104 3.93 21.97 -9.05
N PHE A 105 4.07 21.31 -7.90
CA PHE A 105 2.96 21.08 -6.98
C PHE A 105 2.42 22.39 -6.41
N LYS A 106 3.30 23.32 -6.05
CA LYS A 106 2.93 24.66 -5.56
C LYS A 106 2.24 25.49 -6.64
N GLU A 107 2.76 25.49 -7.88
CA GLU A 107 2.16 26.18 -9.03
C GLU A 107 0.76 25.63 -9.37
N ASN A 108 0.54 24.34 -9.14
CA ASN A 108 -0.77 23.69 -9.25
C ASN A 108 -1.59 23.76 -7.95
N GLN A 109 -1.33 24.76 -7.08
CA GLN A 109 -2.08 25.02 -5.85
C GLN A 109 -2.21 23.79 -4.93
N TYR A 110 -1.16 22.98 -4.85
CA TYR A 110 -1.10 21.75 -4.08
C TYR A 110 -2.18 20.72 -4.48
N ARG A 111 -2.56 20.70 -5.76
CA ARG A 111 -3.53 19.74 -6.31
C ARG A 111 -3.02 19.12 -7.61
N LEU A 112 -2.73 17.82 -7.57
CA LEU A 112 -2.42 17.01 -8.74
C LEU A 112 -3.47 15.91 -8.90
N PRO A 113 -3.98 15.64 -10.11
CA PRO A 113 -4.87 14.51 -10.34
C PRO A 113 -4.25 13.19 -9.89
N ALA A 114 -5.06 12.25 -9.42
CA ALA A 114 -4.59 10.94 -9.01
C ALA A 114 -3.78 10.21 -10.10
N GLY A 115 -4.20 10.31 -11.36
CA GLY A 115 -3.47 9.75 -12.50
C GLY A 115 -2.05 10.33 -12.64
N THR A 116 -1.86 11.63 -12.37
CA THR A 116 -0.54 12.26 -12.36
C THR A 116 0.32 11.75 -11.19
N ILE A 117 -0.27 11.58 -10.01
CA ILE A 117 0.44 11.02 -8.84
C ILE A 117 0.89 9.58 -9.13
N LEU A 118 0.01 8.76 -9.70
CA LEU A 118 0.32 7.39 -10.11
C LEU A 118 1.39 7.34 -11.21
N GLN A 119 1.28 8.21 -12.22
CA GLN A 119 2.28 8.33 -13.28
C GLN A 119 3.65 8.70 -12.71
N ILE A 120 3.72 9.62 -11.74
CA ILE A 120 4.99 9.97 -11.07
C ILE A 120 5.50 8.79 -10.24
N ALA A 121 4.64 8.15 -9.44
CA ALA A 121 5.01 7.02 -8.60
C ALA A 121 5.56 5.83 -9.41
N ASN A 122 4.92 5.48 -10.54
CA ASN A 122 5.39 4.41 -11.42
C ASN A 122 6.77 4.72 -12.03
N GLN A 123 7.00 5.96 -12.48
CA GLN A 123 8.29 6.38 -12.99
C GLN A 123 9.38 6.37 -11.90
N LEU A 124 9.04 6.70 -10.66
CA LEU A 124 9.95 6.61 -9.52
C LEU A 124 10.29 5.15 -9.18
N LEU A 125 9.31 4.26 -9.23
CA LEU A 125 9.54 2.84 -8.97
C LEU A 125 10.43 2.20 -10.03
N GLU A 126 10.35 2.62 -11.30
CA GLU A 126 11.26 2.16 -12.36
C GLU A 126 12.73 2.45 -12.02
N VAL A 127 13.02 3.67 -11.56
CA VAL A 127 14.39 4.05 -11.21
C VAL A 127 14.84 3.44 -9.88
N LEU A 128 13.95 3.28 -8.89
CA LEU A 128 14.27 2.57 -7.66
C LEU A 128 14.56 1.09 -7.93
N GLU A 129 13.77 0.43 -8.77
CA GLU A 129 14.01 -0.96 -9.19
C GLU A 129 15.39 -1.12 -9.86
N TYR A 130 15.77 -0.17 -10.73
CA TYR A 130 17.09 -0.13 -11.34
C TYR A 130 18.21 0.02 -10.30
N LEU A 131 18.09 0.99 -9.38
CA LEU A 131 19.11 1.28 -8.36
C LEU A 131 19.29 0.11 -7.37
N HIS A 132 18.17 -0.47 -6.93
CA HIS A 132 18.16 -1.59 -5.97
C HIS A 132 18.67 -2.90 -6.58
N GLY A 133 18.70 -3.01 -7.91
CA GLY A 133 19.19 -4.18 -8.63
C GLY A 133 20.71 -4.23 -8.86
N HIS A 134 21.47 -3.21 -8.45
CA HIS A 134 22.93 -3.24 -8.50
C HIS A 134 23.52 -4.13 -7.39
N GLU A 135 24.75 -4.58 -7.59
CA GLU A 135 25.52 -5.32 -6.57
C GLU A 135 26.80 -4.54 -6.23
N PRO A 136 26.88 -3.90 -5.04
CA PRO A 136 25.85 -3.77 -4.01
C PRO A 136 24.70 -2.84 -4.41
N ALA A 137 23.53 -3.02 -3.79
CA ALA A 137 22.34 -2.22 -4.07
C ALA A 137 22.58 -0.73 -3.76
N VAL A 138 22.16 0.14 -4.68
CA VAL A 138 22.27 1.59 -4.51
C VAL A 138 20.99 2.12 -3.86
N ILE A 139 21.11 2.70 -2.67
CA ILE A 139 19.96 3.25 -1.92
C ILE A 139 19.95 4.77 -2.06
N PHE A 140 18.84 5.35 -2.52
CA PHE A 140 18.75 6.77 -2.86
C PHE A 140 18.69 7.68 -1.61
N ARG A 141 17.96 7.26 -0.57
CA ARG A 141 17.85 7.84 0.78
C ARG A 141 17.29 9.26 0.92
N ASP A 142 17.10 10.02 -0.16
CA ASP A 142 16.61 11.41 -0.08
C ASP A 142 15.44 11.67 -1.06
N LEU A 143 14.49 10.73 -1.13
CA LEU A 143 13.32 10.86 -1.99
C LEU A 143 12.35 11.92 -1.43
N LYS A 144 12.29 13.09 -2.08
CA LYS A 144 11.43 14.21 -1.70
C LYS A 144 11.08 15.09 -2.91
N PRO A 145 10.01 15.92 -2.83
CA PRO A 145 9.57 16.75 -3.95
C PRO A 145 10.64 17.67 -4.57
N SER A 146 11.61 18.14 -3.80
CA SER A 146 12.69 19.02 -4.31
C SER A 146 13.79 18.27 -5.06
N ASN A 147 13.92 16.95 -4.87
CA ASN A 147 14.89 16.09 -5.58
C ASN A 147 14.28 15.38 -6.80
N ILE A 148 13.04 15.72 -7.16
CA ILE A 148 12.34 15.15 -8.30
C ILE A 148 12.13 16.28 -9.30
N MET A 149 12.74 16.21 -10.48
CA MET A 149 12.45 17.12 -11.58
C MET A 149 11.42 16.52 -12.53
N LEU A 150 10.48 17.37 -12.94
CA LEU A 150 9.54 17.11 -14.01
C LEU A 150 10.02 17.83 -15.26
N ALA A 151 10.46 17.06 -16.25
CA ALA A 151 10.77 17.54 -17.58
C ALA A 151 9.48 17.65 -18.41
N ARG A 152 9.60 17.78 -19.74
CA ARG A 152 8.44 17.84 -20.64
C ARG A 152 7.55 16.62 -20.43
N GLN A 153 6.23 16.79 -20.57
CA GLN A 153 5.24 15.72 -20.49
C GLN A 153 5.24 14.90 -19.17
N LEU A 154 5.63 15.53 -18.04
CA LEU A 154 5.71 14.88 -16.72
C LEU A 154 6.73 13.73 -16.65
N GLU A 155 7.76 13.78 -17.49
CA GLU A 155 8.89 12.87 -17.38
C GLU A 155 9.67 13.13 -16.09
N VAL A 156 9.71 12.13 -15.22
CA VAL A 156 10.41 12.19 -13.94
C VAL A 156 11.91 11.97 -14.14
N ARG A 157 12.70 12.86 -13.53
CA ARG A 157 14.15 12.76 -13.36
C ARG A 157 14.47 12.88 -11.88
N LEU A 158 15.05 11.85 -11.27
CA LEU A 158 15.63 11.98 -9.94
C LEU A 158 16.94 12.75 -10.04
N ILE A 159 17.03 13.83 -9.29
CA ILE A 159 18.23 14.64 -9.20
C ILE A 159 18.79 14.53 -7.78
N ASP A 160 20.06 14.84 -7.63
CA ASP A 160 20.73 14.90 -6.34
C ASP A 160 20.81 13.54 -5.63
N PHE A 161 21.70 12.68 -6.12
CA PHE A 161 22.23 11.62 -5.28
C PHE A 161 22.94 12.28 -4.08
N GLY A 162 22.71 11.76 -2.88
CA GLY A 162 23.37 12.25 -1.67
C GLY A 162 24.86 11.86 -1.59
N ILE A 163 25.63 12.08 -2.67
CA ILE A 163 27.02 11.64 -2.97
C ILE A 163 28.08 12.10 -1.95
N ALA A 164 27.69 12.56 -0.77
CA ALA A 164 28.63 13.01 0.24
C ALA A 164 28.13 12.75 1.66
N ARG A 165 27.38 11.66 1.89
CA ARG A 165 26.83 11.44 3.23
C ARG A 165 27.08 10.12 3.92
N ASN A 166 27.61 9.06 3.30
CA ASN A 166 27.92 7.85 4.06
C ASN A 166 29.06 7.02 3.44
N TYR A 167 30.31 7.45 3.67
CA TYR A 167 31.42 6.50 3.72
C TYR A 167 31.75 6.21 5.18
N LYS A 168 31.20 5.12 5.73
CA LYS A 168 31.82 4.33 6.81
C LYS A 168 31.38 2.88 6.66
N GLN A 169 32.16 2.13 5.91
CA GLN A 169 32.02 0.69 5.73
C GLN A 169 32.14 -0.11 7.06
N ASP A 170 32.55 0.53 8.16
CA ASP A 170 32.86 -0.10 9.46
C ASP A 170 32.11 0.48 10.69
N GLN A 171 31.07 1.31 10.52
CA GLN A 171 30.27 1.75 11.68
C GLN A 171 28.80 1.34 11.54
N TYR A 172 28.41 0.36 12.36
CA TYR A 172 27.08 -0.24 12.54
C TYR A 172 25.96 0.74 13.00
N GLN A 173 26.16 2.05 12.92
CA GLN A 173 25.18 3.05 13.32
C GLN A 173 25.26 4.26 12.40
N ASP A 174 24.18 4.51 11.63
CA ASP A 174 24.00 5.69 10.79
C ASP A 174 24.12 6.96 11.66
N THR A 175 25.31 7.56 11.71
CA THR A 175 25.56 8.75 12.52
C THR A 175 25.37 10.00 11.67
N VAL A 176 24.59 10.95 12.19
CA VAL A 176 24.32 12.33 11.72
C VAL A 176 23.07 12.52 10.85
N LYS A 177 21.90 12.66 11.52
CA LYS A 177 20.65 13.32 11.06
C LYS A 177 20.42 13.29 9.54
N LEU A 178 20.18 12.09 9.00
CA LEU A 178 20.13 11.76 7.57
C LEU A 178 18.71 11.83 6.99
N GLY A 179 18.08 13.00 7.03
CA GLY A 179 16.79 13.16 6.36
C GLY A 179 16.24 14.58 6.35
N THR A 180 15.50 14.92 5.29
CA THR A 180 14.57 16.05 5.34
C THR A 180 13.39 15.63 6.21
N VAL A 181 13.05 16.43 7.23
CA VAL A 181 11.98 16.11 8.20
C VAL A 181 10.69 15.76 7.42
N GLY A 182 10.17 14.56 7.64
CA GLY A 182 8.88 14.10 7.11
C GLY A 182 8.90 13.18 5.90
N PHE A 183 10.03 12.96 5.20
CA PHE A 183 10.12 12.02 4.06
C PHE A 183 11.09 10.86 4.28
N ALA A 184 12.03 10.99 5.21
CA ALA A 184 12.98 9.92 5.51
C ALA A 184 12.32 8.83 6.36
N ALA A 185 12.75 7.59 6.15
CA ALA A 185 12.28 6.45 6.92
C ALA A 185 12.77 6.51 8.38
N PRO A 186 12.03 5.95 9.36
CA PRO A 186 12.43 5.95 10.77
C PRO A 186 13.87 5.47 11.01
N GLU A 187 14.29 4.42 10.32
CA GLU A 187 15.64 3.86 10.44
C GLU A 187 16.76 4.85 10.06
N GLN A 188 16.48 5.79 9.14
CA GLN A 188 17.44 6.82 8.71
C GLN A 188 17.73 7.87 9.80
N TYR A 189 16.93 7.90 10.87
CA TYR A 189 17.16 8.76 12.04
C TYR A 189 18.05 8.08 13.10
N GLY A 190 18.66 6.94 12.79
CA GLY A 190 19.53 6.18 13.69
C GLY A 190 18.84 5.03 14.42
N LEU A 191 17.65 4.62 13.95
CA LEU A 191 16.89 3.50 14.51
C LEU A 191 17.20 2.15 13.83
N GLY A 192 18.00 2.13 12.76
CA GLY A 192 18.36 0.92 12.03
C GLY A 192 19.28 1.19 10.84
N GLN A 193 19.54 0.17 10.03
CA GLN A 193 20.31 0.29 8.79
C GLN A 193 19.38 0.59 7.61
N SER A 194 19.73 1.61 6.83
CA SER A 194 18.98 2.01 5.64
C SER A 194 19.18 1.02 4.48
N ASP A 195 18.09 0.52 3.89
CA ASP A 195 18.08 -0.39 2.75
C ASP A 195 17.06 0.03 1.66
N ALA A 196 16.80 -0.82 0.67
CA ALA A 196 15.85 -0.55 -0.41
C ALA A 196 14.45 -0.11 0.08
N ARG A 197 14.03 -0.61 1.25
CA ARG A 197 12.72 -0.35 1.85
C ARG A 197 12.66 1.02 2.50
N SER A 198 13.81 1.66 2.77
CA SER A 198 13.88 3.06 3.18
C SER A 198 13.45 3.99 2.03
N ASP A 199 13.86 3.69 0.78
CA ASP A 199 13.40 4.45 -0.39
C ASP A 199 11.89 4.26 -0.65
N LEU A 200 11.37 3.06 -0.38
CA LEU A 200 9.94 2.77 -0.50
C LEU A 200 9.11 3.53 0.54
N TYR A 201 9.63 3.72 1.76
CA TYR A 201 9.01 4.62 2.73
C TYR A 201 8.98 6.07 2.20
N GLY A 202 10.09 6.55 1.65
CA GLY A 202 10.14 7.88 1.01
C GLY A 202 9.10 8.04 -0.09
N LEU A 203 8.85 6.98 -0.87
CA LEU A 203 7.81 6.97 -1.90
C LEU A 203 6.41 7.06 -1.26
N GLY A 204 6.15 6.30 -0.19
CA GLY A 204 4.91 6.39 0.57
C GLY A 204 4.66 7.79 1.12
N ALA A 205 5.69 8.41 1.68
CA ALA A 205 5.64 9.77 2.22
C ALA A 205 5.34 10.80 1.14
N LEU A 206 5.98 10.67 -0.02
CA LEU A 206 5.71 11.48 -1.21
C LEU A 206 4.27 11.32 -1.68
N MET A 207 3.79 10.09 -1.84
CA MET A 207 2.42 9.83 -2.31
C MET A 207 1.38 10.38 -1.33
N LEU A 208 1.58 10.24 -0.02
CA LEU A 208 0.71 10.81 1.01
C LEU A 208 0.71 12.34 0.97
N TYR A 209 1.88 12.95 0.83
CA TYR A 209 2.05 14.40 0.71
C TYR A 209 1.28 14.96 -0.48
N LEU A 210 1.40 14.34 -1.66
CA LEU A 210 0.65 14.74 -2.85
C LEU A 210 -0.86 14.50 -2.70
N SER A 211 -1.25 13.40 -2.06
CA SER A 211 -2.65 12.98 -1.87
C SER A 211 -3.40 13.83 -0.84
N THR A 212 -2.70 14.44 0.11
CA THR A 212 -3.28 15.31 1.15
C THR A 212 -3.24 16.80 0.79
N GLY A 213 -2.69 17.14 -0.38
CA GLY A 213 -2.48 18.53 -0.77
C GLY A 213 -1.38 19.22 0.05
N GLY A 214 -0.32 18.49 0.38
CA GLY A 214 0.85 19.00 1.09
C GLY A 214 0.71 19.09 2.60
N LYS A 215 -0.35 18.52 3.20
CA LYS A 215 -0.63 18.65 4.63
C LYS A 215 0.14 17.65 5.50
N CYS A 216 0.42 16.47 4.96
CA CYS A 216 1.04 15.40 5.74
C CYS A 216 1.83 14.44 4.85
N SER A 217 2.99 14.01 5.33
CA SER A 217 3.87 13.03 4.67
C SER A 217 4.14 11.80 5.56
N GLU A 218 3.57 11.75 6.77
CA GLU A 218 3.71 10.66 7.72
C GLU A 218 2.36 10.02 8.01
N TRP A 219 2.32 8.70 8.19
CA TRP A 219 1.07 8.03 8.52
C TRP A 219 0.75 8.18 10.00
N LYS A 220 -0.28 8.98 10.32
CA LYS A 220 -0.76 9.22 11.68
C LYS A 220 -2.28 9.09 11.78
N GLU A 221 -2.80 9.00 12.99
CA GLU A 221 -4.24 8.99 13.23
C GLU A 221 -4.92 10.20 12.58
N GLY A 222 -6.05 9.99 11.93
CA GLY A 222 -6.80 11.06 11.25
C GLY A 222 -6.24 11.49 9.89
N VAL A 223 -5.15 10.88 9.39
CA VAL A 223 -4.55 11.29 8.11
C VAL A 223 -5.40 10.87 6.90
N GLN A 224 -6.19 9.81 7.03
CA GLN A 224 -7.03 9.29 5.94
C GLN A 224 -8.12 10.30 5.55
N GLU A 225 -8.62 11.08 6.52
CA GLU A 225 -9.59 12.15 6.36
C GLU A 225 -8.99 13.37 5.64
N LEU A 226 -7.66 13.50 5.63
CA LEU A 226 -6.95 14.55 4.90
C LEU A 226 -6.71 14.19 3.44
N ILE A 227 -6.81 12.89 3.08
CA ILE A 227 -6.66 12.43 1.70
C ILE A 227 -7.82 12.95 0.88
N ARG A 228 -7.52 13.59 -0.24
CA ARG A 228 -8.55 14.19 -1.07
C ARG A 228 -9.48 13.13 -1.69
N PRO A 229 -10.78 13.41 -1.85
CA PRO A 229 -11.75 12.45 -2.41
C PRO A 229 -11.49 12.00 -3.84
N ASP A 230 -10.72 12.76 -4.63
CA ASP A 230 -10.32 12.41 -6.00
C ASP A 230 -9.25 11.31 -6.06
N ILE A 231 -8.63 10.99 -4.93
CA ILE A 231 -7.64 9.91 -4.83
C ILE A 231 -8.35 8.55 -4.75
N PRO A 232 -8.04 7.59 -5.65
CA PRO A 232 -8.57 6.24 -5.59
C PRO A 232 -8.36 5.62 -4.22
N ARG A 233 -9.44 5.10 -3.62
CA ARG A 233 -9.37 4.45 -2.30
C ARG A 233 -8.39 3.28 -2.25
N GLY A 234 -8.15 2.62 -3.39
CA GLY A 234 -7.15 1.56 -3.53
C GLY A 234 -5.70 2.03 -3.28
N MET A 235 -5.39 3.32 -3.41
CA MET A 235 -4.07 3.86 -3.10
C MET A 235 -3.81 3.96 -1.59
N ILE A 236 -4.85 4.15 -0.78
CA ILE A 236 -4.75 4.31 0.67
C ILE A 236 -4.02 3.14 1.35
N PRO A 237 -4.41 1.85 1.14
CA PRO A 237 -3.71 0.73 1.76
C PRO A 237 -2.26 0.57 1.29
N ILE A 238 -1.95 1.00 0.06
CA ILE A 238 -0.57 0.97 -0.48
C ILE A 238 0.28 2.01 0.24
N ILE A 239 -0.19 3.26 0.29
CA ILE A 239 0.48 4.37 0.98
C ILE A 239 0.69 4.00 2.45
N ARG A 240 -0.33 3.44 3.11
CA ARG A 240 -0.22 2.99 4.51
C ARG A 240 0.85 1.92 4.70
N ARG A 241 0.93 0.92 3.82
CA ARG A 241 1.94 -0.15 3.93
C ARG A 241 3.35 0.34 3.60
N LEU A 242 3.51 1.26 2.64
CA LEU A 242 4.80 1.90 2.39
C LEU A 242 5.31 2.67 3.62
N LEU A 243 4.40 3.26 4.39
CA LEU A 243 4.69 4.04 5.60
C LEU A 243 4.67 3.23 6.90
N SER A 244 4.73 1.88 6.84
CA SER A 244 4.90 1.07 8.05
C SER A 244 6.21 1.42 8.75
N ILE A 245 6.19 1.46 10.09
CA ILE A 245 7.38 1.81 10.88
C ILE A 245 8.47 0.76 10.66
N GLU A 246 8.12 -0.52 10.82
CA GLU A 246 9.04 -1.63 10.61
C GLU A 246 9.27 -1.87 9.11
N PRO A 247 10.53 -1.92 8.62
CA PRO A 247 10.83 -2.20 7.21
C PRO A 247 10.26 -3.53 6.70
N GLU A 248 10.19 -4.55 7.57
CA GLU A 248 9.66 -5.89 7.24
C GLU A 248 8.16 -5.87 6.89
N ASP A 249 7.39 -4.92 7.43
CA ASP A 249 5.96 -4.77 7.15
C ASP A 249 5.68 -4.03 5.84
N ARG A 250 6.70 -3.39 5.25
CA ARG A 250 6.60 -2.67 4.00
C ARG A 250 6.54 -3.63 2.81
N TYR A 251 6.40 -3.07 1.62
CA TYR A 251 6.72 -3.80 0.40
C TYR A 251 8.23 -4.07 0.38
N GLN A 252 8.63 -5.25 -0.09
CA GLN A 252 10.03 -5.68 -0.02
C GLN A 252 10.82 -5.30 -1.27
N SER A 253 10.15 -4.86 -2.34
CA SER A 253 10.82 -4.37 -3.55
C SER A 253 9.97 -3.36 -4.31
N ALA A 254 10.63 -2.50 -5.09
CA ALA A 254 9.94 -1.57 -6.00
C ALA A 254 9.03 -2.32 -7.00
N LYS A 255 9.45 -3.50 -7.46
CA LYS A 255 8.67 -4.38 -8.33
C LYS A 255 7.35 -4.83 -7.70
N GLU A 256 7.35 -5.18 -6.41
CA GLU A 256 6.13 -5.55 -5.67
C GLU A 256 5.15 -4.37 -5.66
N VAL A 257 5.62 -3.15 -5.40
CA VAL A 257 4.78 -1.94 -5.40
C VAL A 257 4.19 -1.66 -6.77
N ARG A 258 4.99 -1.75 -7.85
CA ARG A 258 4.52 -1.52 -9.23
C ARG A 258 3.39 -2.47 -9.60
N SER A 259 3.54 -3.75 -9.30
CA SER A 259 2.50 -4.75 -9.59
C SER A 259 1.15 -4.40 -8.95
N VAL A 260 1.18 -3.83 -7.73
CA VAL A 260 -0.04 -3.43 -7.03
C VAL A 260 -0.61 -2.11 -7.58
N LEU A 261 0.24 -1.15 -7.97
CA LEU A 261 -0.20 0.11 -8.58
C LEU A 261 -0.76 -0.08 -10.01
N ASP A 262 -0.18 -0.96 -10.81
CA ASP A 262 -0.64 -1.24 -12.17
C ASP A 262 -2.02 -1.91 -12.16
N SER A 263 -2.31 -2.71 -11.13
CA SER A 263 -3.65 -3.26 -10.87
C SER A 263 -4.69 -2.16 -10.61
N ILE A 264 -4.28 -0.97 -10.15
CA ILE A 264 -5.12 0.22 -10.01
C ILE A 264 -5.18 1.01 -11.33
N GLY A 265 -4.05 1.15 -12.05
CA GLY A 265 -3.95 1.88 -13.31
C GLY A 265 -4.79 1.28 -14.45
N MET A 266 -4.90 -0.05 -14.52
CA MET A 266 -5.74 -0.75 -15.51
C MET A 266 -7.26 -0.55 -15.28
N LEU A 267 -7.66 0.01 -14.13
CA LEU A 267 -9.03 0.40 -13.82
C LEU A 267 -9.35 1.86 -14.15
N GLY A 268 -8.36 2.65 -14.62
CA GLY A 268 -8.53 4.08 -14.82
C GLY A 268 -7.61 4.66 -15.88
N THR A 269 -8.02 4.59 -17.15
CA THR A 269 -7.84 5.61 -18.21
C THR A 269 -8.29 5.04 -19.55
N GLY A 270 -9.55 5.24 -19.89
CA GLY A 270 -10.08 4.95 -21.22
C GLY A 270 -11.51 5.49 -21.36
N PRO A 271 -11.89 6.11 -22.49
CA PRO A 271 -13.27 6.45 -22.73
C PRO A 271 -14.07 5.14 -22.73
N VAL A 272 -15.09 5.08 -21.87
CA VAL A 272 -15.91 3.89 -21.61
C VAL A 272 -16.70 3.53 -22.86
N GLY A 273 -16.06 2.75 -23.74
CA GLY A 273 -16.73 1.93 -24.72
C GLY A 273 -17.34 0.74 -24.00
N LEU A 274 -18.65 0.79 -23.80
CA LEU A 274 -19.47 -0.31 -23.30
C LEU A 274 -19.15 -1.60 -24.06
N LYS A 275 -18.52 -2.58 -23.38
CA LYS A 275 -18.78 -3.99 -23.65
C LYS A 275 -19.45 -4.61 -22.42
N ALA A 276 -20.66 -5.06 -22.70
CA ALA A 276 -21.70 -5.61 -21.85
C ALA A 276 -21.19 -6.59 -20.78
N GLY A 277 -21.71 -6.41 -19.55
CA GLY A 277 -21.71 -7.46 -18.54
C GLY A 277 -21.75 -7.02 -17.07
N ARG A 278 -21.44 -5.76 -16.74
CA ARG A 278 -21.45 -5.30 -15.33
C ARG A 278 -22.73 -4.57 -14.98
N LYS A 279 -23.43 -5.08 -13.96
CA LYS A 279 -24.59 -4.41 -13.36
C LYS A 279 -24.14 -3.39 -12.31
N PRO A 280 -24.88 -2.29 -12.09
CA PRO A 280 -24.39 -1.16 -11.32
C PRO A 280 -24.60 -1.38 -9.82
N GLY A 281 -23.49 -1.47 -9.06
CA GLY A 281 -23.50 -1.49 -7.60
C GLY A 281 -22.15 -1.90 -7.04
N PHE A 282 -21.31 -0.92 -6.69
CA PHE A 282 -19.92 -1.02 -6.19
C PHE A 282 -18.80 -1.33 -7.21
N PRO A 283 -17.75 -0.48 -7.31
CA PRO A 283 -16.54 -0.79 -8.06
C PRO A 283 -15.47 -1.36 -7.11
N GLY A 284 -15.55 -2.65 -6.80
CA GLY A 284 -14.53 -3.36 -6.01
C GLY A 284 -15.07 -4.57 -5.25
N THR A 285 -14.19 -5.51 -4.91
CA THR A 285 -14.50 -6.69 -4.09
C THR A 285 -14.68 -6.28 -2.63
N LEU A 286 -15.83 -6.57 -2.02
CA LEU A 286 -16.08 -6.29 -0.60
C LEU A 286 -15.55 -7.42 0.30
N ALA A 287 -14.71 -7.09 1.27
CA ALA A 287 -14.13 -8.03 2.22
C ALA A 287 -14.95 -8.10 3.52
N ILE A 288 -15.37 -9.31 3.89
CA ILE A 288 -16.14 -9.59 5.11
C ILE A 288 -15.32 -10.54 5.98
N ALA A 289 -14.95 -10.12 7.18
CA ALA A 289 -14.23 -10.96 8.13
C ALA A 289 -15.17 -11.48 9.21
N VAL A 290 -15.15 -12.79 9.46
CA VAL A 290 -15.96 -13.45 10.48
C VAL A 290 -15.03 -14.09 11.51
N MET A 291 -15.11 -13.63 12.76
CA MET A 291 -14.28 -14.09 13.87
C MET A 291 -15.16 -14.54 15.03
N GLY A 292 -14.86 -15.68 15.67
CA GLY A 292 -15.57 -16.15 16.86
C GLY A 292 -14.98 -15.59 18.16
N ALA A 293 -15.85 -15.18 19.09
CA ALA A 293 -15.45 -14.83 20.45
C ALA A 293 -14.89 -16.02 21.25
N GLY A 294 -15.16 -17.23 20.80
CA GLY A 294 -14.64 -18.47 21.38
C GLY A 294 -14.99 -19.68 20.54
N SER A 295 -14.47 -20.84 20.93
CA SER A 295 -14.74 -22.12 20.26
C SER A 295 -16.23 -22.50 20.38
N GLY A 296 -16.80 -22.99 19.28
CA GLY A 296 -18.19 -23.45 19.25
C GLY A 296 -19.24 -22.33 19.22
N THR A 297 -18.84 -21.09 18.92
CA THR A 297 -19.77 -19.95 18.71
C THR A 297 -20.49 -20.00 17.36
N GLY A 298 -20.08 -20.86 16.43
CA GLY A 298 -20.69 -20.98 15.10
C GLY A 298 -20.08 -20.08 14.04
N THR A 299 -18.81 -19.68 14.18
CA THR A 299 -18.09 -18.81 13.22
C THR A 299 -18.13 -19.34 11.79
N THR A 300 -17.67 -20.58 11.57
CA THR A 300 -17.66 -21.20 10.23
C THR A 300 -19.05 -21.33 9.65
N HIS A 301 -20.03 -21.72 10.48
CA HIS A 301 -21.43 -21.79 10.05
C HIS A 301 -21.95 -20.42 9.61
N THR A 302 -21.67 -19.38 10.38
CA THR A 302 -22.05 -18.00 10.08
C THR A 302 -21.39 -17.49 8.80
N ALA A 303 -20.09 -17.78 8.61
CA ALA A 303 -19.35 -17.40 7.41
C ALA A 303 -19.94 -18.06 6.15
N ILE A 304 -20.28 -19.35 6.22
CA ILE A 304 -20.96 -20.08 5.15
C ILE A 304 -22.33 -19.45 4.86
N ALA A 305 -23.17 -19.23 5.88
CA ALA A 305 -24.49 -18.66 5.71
C ALA A 305 -24.45 -17.26 5.05
N VAL A 306 -23.51 -16.40 5.47
CA VAL A 306 -23.29 -15.08 4.86
C VAL A 306 -22.84 -15.22 3.41
N ALA A 307 -21.87 -16.10 3.11
CA ALA A 307 -21.36 -16.27 1.75
C ALA A 307 -22.45 -16.75 0.77
N HIS A 308 -23.26 -17.73 1.19
CA HIS A 308 -24.36 -18.26 0.36
C HIS A 308 -25.49 -17.25 0.19
N TYR A 309 -25.84 -16.49 1.22
CA TYR A 309 -26.77 -15.36 1.08
C TYR A 309 -26.28 -14.34 0.05
N LEU A 310 -24.98 -14.00 0.09
CA LEU A 310 -24.39 -13.05 -0.84
C LEU A 310 -24.37 -13.56 -2.27
N ALA A 311 -24.06 -14.84 -2.47
CA ALA A 311 -24.02 -15.47 -3.78
C ALA A 311 -25.41 -15.54 -4.44
N ARG A 312 -26.46 -15.77 -3.64
CA ARG A 312 -27.84 -15.77 -4.11
C ARG A 312 -28.33 -14.37 -4.51
N SER A 313 -27.88 -13.35 -3.78
CA SER A 313 -28.52 -12.02 -3.81
C SER A 313 -27.74 -10.95 -4.57
N TYR A 314 -26.41 -11.06 -4.69
CA TYR A 314 -25.57 -9.95 -5.16
C TYR A 314 -24.56 -10.31 -6.25
N GLY A 315 -23.87 -11.46 -6.18
CA GLY A 315 -22.81 -11.72 -7.15
C GLY A 315 -21.90 -12.91 -6.85
N LYS A 316 -20.70 -12.90 -7.40
CA LYS A 316 -19.70 -13.96 -7.26
C LYS A 316 -18.99 -13.83 -5.90
N VAL A 317 -18.95 -14.92 -5.13
CA VAL A 317 -18.43 -14.93 -3.77
C VAL A 317 -17.28 -15.92 -3.63
N ALA A 318 -16.19 -15.50 -2.99
CA ALA A 318 -15.17 -16.39 -2.46
C ALA A 318 -15.34 -16.50 -0.94
N LEU A 319 -15.26 -17.71 -0.41
CA LEU A 319 -15.23 -18.00 1.02
C LEU A 319 -13.88 -18.64 1.37
N VAL A 320 -13.13 -18.04 2.30
CA VAL A 320 -11.74 -18.39 2.58
C VAL A 320 -11.58 -18.88 4.02
N GLU A 321 -10.99 -20.06 4.20
CA GLU A 321 -10.60 -20.60 5.51
C GLU A 321 -9.22 -20.07 5.90
N MET A 322 -9.17 -19.10 6.81
CA MET A 322 -7.93 -18.44 7.26
C MET A 322 -7.29 -19.14 8.46
N ASN A 323 -8.02 -20.04 9.12
CA ASN A 323 -7.44 -20.88 10.15
C ASN A 323 -6.73 -22.09 9.52
N LEU A 324 -5.41 -22.03 9.37
CA LEU A 324 -4.59 -23.10 8.77
C LEU A 324 -4.71 -24.46 9.49
N GLN A 325 -5.08 -24.44 10.78
CA GLN A 325 -5.28 -25.65 11.57
C GLN A 325 -6.71 -26.20 11.47
N SER A 326 -7.65 -25.46 10.86
CA SER A 326 -9.02 -25.92 10.68
C SER A 326 -9.10 -26.96 9.55
N PRO A 327 -9.70 -28.13 9.80
CA PRO A 327 -9.99 -29.10 8.74
C PRO A 327 -11.42 -28.96 8.18
N ALA A 328 -12.10 -27.84 8.44
CA ALA A 328 -13.52 -27.69 8.11
C ALA A 328 -13.77 -27.69 6.60
N PHE A 329 -13.06 -26.87 5.82
CA PHE A 329 -13.31 -26.82 4.37
C PHE A 329 -12.83 -28.08 3.66
N GLY A 330 -11.75 -28.70 4.15
CA GLY A 330 -11.32 -30.03 3.67
C GLY A 330 -12.34 -31.14 3.95
N ARG A 331 -13.14 -31.04 5.02
CA ARG A 331 -14.30 -31.93 5.24
C ARG A 331 -15.45 -31.61 4.30
N ILE A 332 -15.78 -30.34 4.11
CA ILE A 332 -16.86 -29.89 3.22
C ILE A 332 -16.58 -30.33 1.78
N GLN A 333 -15.35 -30.16 1.29
CA GLN A 333 -14.95 -30.61 -0.05
C GLN A 333 -15.18 -32.12 -0.25
N ARG A 334 -14.81 -32.95 0.74
CA ARG A 334 -15.02 -34.40 0.68
C ARG A 334 -16.49 -34.79 0.66
N ILE A 335 -17.33 -34.06 1.39
CA ILE A 335 -18.78 -34.25 1.40
C ILE A 335 -19.37 -33.84 0.04
N ALA A 336 -18.98 -32.67 -0.47
CA ALA A 336 -19.43 -32.16 -1.77
C ALA A 336 -19.00 -33.06 -2.94
N ALA A 337 -17.84 -33.72 -2.83
CA ALA A 337 -17.32 -34.65 -3.84
C ALA A 337 -17.93 -36.06 -3.79
N GLY A 338 -18.86 -36.35 -2.87
CA GLY A 338 -19.68 -37.58 -2.92
C GLY A 338 -19.01 -38.90 -2.49
N ARG A 339 -17.86 -38.88 -1.79
CA ARG A 339 -17.06 -40.05 -1.34
C ARG A 339 -16.60 -41.00 -2.46
N THR A 340 -15.36 -40.81 -2.90
CA THR A 340 -14.37 -41.88 -3.14
C THR A 340 -12.98 -41.23 -3.07
N ASP A 341 -12.00 -41.94 -2.52
CA ASP A 341 -10.66 -41.50 -2.08
C ASP A 341 -9.71 -40.97 -3.18
N SER A 342 -10.21 -40.16 -4.12
CA SER A 342 -9.44 -39.66 -5.27
C SER A 342 -9.65 -38.17 -5.56
N VAL A 343 -9.98 -37.37 -4.55
CA VAL A 343 -9.86 -35.91 -4.70
C VAL A 343 -8.36 -35.60 -4.79
N GLN A 344 -7.89 -35.14 -5.94
CA GLN A 344 -6.54 -34.63 -6.11
C GLN A 344 -6.26 -33.63 -4.99
N THR A 345 -5.40 -34.03 -4.06
CA THR A 345 -5.13 -33.33 -2.79
C THR A 345 -4.48 -31.95 -2.99
N GLY A 346 -4.13 -31.59 -4.22
CA GLY A 346 -3.48 -30.33 -4.59
C GLY A 346 -4.40 -29.10 -4.77
N ASP A 347 -5.68 -29.27 -5.15
CA ASP A 347 -6.50 -28.12 -5.56
C ASP A 347 -7.12 -27.36 -4.38
N ARG A 348 -6.46 -26.28 -3.96
CA ARG A 348 -6.87 -25.43 -2.81
C ARG A 348 -8.23 -24.75 -2.97
N LYS A 349 -8.83 -24.81 -4.15
CA LYS A 349 -10.12 -24.22 -4.50
C LYS A 349 -11.17 -25.29 -4.85
N PHE A 350 -12.40 -25.13 -4.40
CA PHE A 350 -13.56 -25.92 -4.86
C PHE A 350 -14.85 -25.08 -4.84
N GLU A 351 -15.85 -25.43 -5.63
CA GLU A 351 -17.14 -24.70 -5.67
C GLU A 351 -18.24 -25.50 -4.96
N VAL A 352 -19.09 -24.82 -4.19
CA VAL A 352 -20.34 -25.38 -3.65
C VAL A 352 -21.47 -24.38 -3.88
N GLN A 353 -22.50 -24.79 -4.64
CA GLN A 353 -23.71 -24.01 -4.92
C GLN A 353 -23.46 -22.54 -5.34
N GLY A 354 -22.44 -22.28 -6.17
CA GLY A 354 -22.12 -20.94 -6.67
C GLY A 354 -21.22 -20.09 -5.75
N VAL A 355 -20.67 -20.68 -4.68
CA VAL A 355 -19.64 -20.06 -3.82
C VAL A 355 -18.31 -20.79 -4.04
N ASP A 356 -17.24 -20.02 -4.29
CA ASP A 356 -15.88 -20.55 -4.42
C ASP A 356 -15.20 -20.66 -3.03
N TYR A 357 -14.92 -21.86 -2.56
CA TYR A 357 -14.24 -22.14 -1.30
C TYR A 357 -12.73 -22.24 -1.49
N TRP A 358 -11.98 -21.59 -0.60
CA TRP A 358 -10.52 -21.58 -0.57
C TRP A 358 -10.00 -22.17 0.75
N ARG A 359 -9.19 -23.22 0.65
CA ARG A 359 -8.66 -24.01 1.78
C ARG A 359 -7.31 -23.49 2.23
N GLN A 360 -7.07 -23.43 3.55
CA GLN A 360 -5.74 -23.23 4.16
C GLN A 360 -4.91 -22.15 3.45
N THR A 361 -5.53 -21.00 3.25
CA THR A 361 -5.05 -19.96 2.34
C THR A 361 -4.21 -18.95 3.12
N GLY A 362 -3.00 -18.66 2.64
CA GLY A 362 -2.12 -17.68 3.29
C GLY A 362 -2.56 -16.24 2.99
N ARG A 363 -2.05 -15.26 3.74
CA ARG A 363 -2.37 -13.83 3.53
C ARG A 363 -2.14 -13.38 2.08
N ALA A 364 -1.05 -13.83 1.45
CA ALA A 364 -0.70 -13.50 0.06
C ALA A 364 -1.78 -13.96 -0.95
N ASP A 365 -2.37 -15.12 -0.71
CA ASP A 365 -3.40 -15.69 -1.57
C ASP A 365 -4.72 -14.89 -1.44
N VAL A 366 -5.09 -14.44 -0.24
CA VAL A 366 -6.26 -13.56 0.00
C VAL A 366 -6.14 -12.26 -0.79
N ILE A 367 -4.95 -11.67 -0.82
CA ILE A 367 -4.69 -10.43 -1.55
C ILE A 367 -4.99 -10.61 -3.04
N SER A 368 -4.66 -11.77 -3.62
CA SER A 368 -5.01 -12.08 -5.02
C SER A 368 -6.52 -12.18 -5.25
N LEU A 369 -7.29 -12.68 -4.27
CA LEU A 369 -8.76 -12.80 -4.36
C LEU A 369 -9.45 -11.44 -4.31
N LEU A 370 -8.87 -10.48 -3.59
CA LEU A 370 -9.34 -9.09 -3.52
C LEU A 370 -9.04 -8.30 -4.80
N GLY A 371 -8.29 -8.87 -5.75
CA GLY A 371 -7.93 -8.27 -7.04
C GLY A 371 -9.03 -8.22 -8.11
N GLY A 372 -10.30 -8.45 -7.75
CA GLY A 372 -11.46 -8.16 -8.61
C GLY A 372 -12.09 -9.35 -9.33
N SER A 373 -11.72 -10.59 -9.00
CA SER A 373 -12.37 -11.80 -9.54
C SER A 373 -13.69 -12.16 -8.85
N TYR A 374 -14.00 -11.49 -7.74
CA TYR A 374 -15.17 -11.72 -6.88
C TYR A 374 -15.84 -10.40 -6.53
N ASP A 375 -17.16 -10.41 -6.34
CA ASP A 375 -17.89 -9.27 -5.80
C ASP A 375 -17.73 -9.22 -4.27
N PHE A 376 -17.62 -10.39 -3.63
CA PHE A 376 -17.41 -10.52 -2.19
C PHE A 376 -16.35 -11.57 -1.85
N VAL A 377 -15.52 -11.27 -0.85
CA VAL A 377 -14.61 -12.22 -0.22
C VAL A 377 -14.98 -12.32 1.26
N VAL A 378 -15.49 -13.48 1.68
CA VAL A 378 -15.80 -13.80 3.07
C VAL A 378 -14.64 -14.58 3.67
N MET A 379 -14.08 -14.13 4.79
CA MET A 379 -12.95 -14.75 5.47
C MET A 379 -13.43 -15.36 6.79
N ASP A 380 -13.33 -16.69 6.91
CA ASP A 380 -13.51 -17.39 8.17
C ASP A 380 -12.19 -17.39 8.95
N LEU A 381 -12.09 -16.52 9.95
CA LEU A 381 -10.91 -16.38 10.81
C LEU A 381 -10.86 -17.40 11.95
N GLY A 382 -11.94 -18.17 12.14
CA GLY A 382 -12.11 -19.07 13.27
C GLY A 382 -12.31 -18.33 14.60
N ALA A 383 -12.13 -19.06 15.71
CA ALA A 383 -12.18 -18.48 17.05
C ALA A 383 -10.91 -17.65 17.32
N TYR A 384 -11.08 -16.57 18.08
CA TYR A 384 -9.98 -15.73 18.53
C TYR A 384 -9.11 -16.48 19.54
N PHE A 385 -7.82 -16.61 19.23
CA PHE A 385 -6.79 -17.22 20.09
C PHE A 385 -5.53 -16.34 20.17
N GLY A 386 -5.69 -15.02 20.08
CA GLY A 386 -4.58 -14.06 20.01
C GLY A 386 -4.53 -13.27 18.70
N ASN A 387 -3.40 -12.61 18.45
CA ASN A 387 -3.30 -11.52 17.47
C ASN A 387 -3.14 -11.96 16.00
N ASP A 388 -2.78 -13.22 15.73
CA ASP A 388 -2.31 -13.69 14.41
C ASP A 388 -3.29 -13.47 13.23
N ARG A 389 -4.58 -13.22 13.50
CA ARG A 389 -5.64 -12.99 12.50
C ARG A 389 -6.47 -11.73 12.76
N LEU A 390 -6.05 -10.92 13.75
CA LEU A 390 -6.76 -9.71 14.13
C LEU A 390 -6.64 -8.62 13.05
N GLU A 391 -5.52 -8.57 12.34
CA GLU A 391 -5.30 -7.56 11.31
C GLU A 391 -6.28 -7.69 10.13
N GLU A 392 -6.54 -8.92 9.66
CA GLU A 392 -7.54 -9.22 8.63
C GLU A 392 -8.93 -8.76 9.04
N PHE A 393 -9.27 -9.01 10.32
CA PHE A 393 -10.51 -8.57 10.91
C PHE A 393 -10.63 -7.05 10.93
N LEU A 394 -9.60 -6.33 11.39
CA LEU A 394 -9.60 -4.87 11.46
C LEU A 394 -9.65 -4.23 10.05
N ARG A 395 -9.02 -4.85 9.06
CA ARG A 395 -8.94 -4.38 7.67
C ARG A 395 -10.21 -4.63 6.85
N ALA A 396 -11.03 -5.61 7.20
CA ALA A 396 -12.24 -5.95 6.45
C ALA A 396 -13.25 -4.78 6.39
N ASP A 397 -13.98 -4.68 5.27
CA ASP A 397 -15.04 -3.69 5.08
C ASP A 397 -16.18 -3.93 6.09
N ILE A 398 -16.51 -5.20 6.31
CA ILE A 398 -17.52 -5.64 7.27
C ILE A 398 -16.89 -6.64 8.26
N PRO A 399 -16.46 -6.16 9.44
CA PRO A 399 -16.00 -7.03 10.52
C PRO A 399 -17.16 -7.56 11.37
N ILE A 400 -17.26 -8.88 11.48
CA ILE A 400 -18.31 -9.60 12.22
C ILE A 400 -17.68 -10.45 13.33
N ILE A 401 -18.04 -10.19 14.58
CA ILE A 401 -17.74 -11.06 15.73
C ILE A 401 -18.94 -11.94 16.01
N VAL A 402 -18.71 -13.25 16.07
CA VAL A 402 -19.71 -14.26 16.40
C VAL A 402 -19.56 -14.61 17.88
N GLY A 403 -20.54 -14.20 18.68
CA GLY A 403 -20.64 -14.53 20.10
C GLY A 403 -21.60 -15.71 20.34
N SER A 404 -21.64 -16.20 21.57
CA SER A 404 -22.66 -17.18 21.98
C SER A 404 -23.96 -16.47 22.34
N GLY A 405 -25.11 -17.02 21.95
CA GLY A 405 -26.42 -16.64 22.47
C GLY A 405 -26.72 -17.16 23.89
N ALA A 406 -25.84 -18.01 24.44
CA ALA A 406 -25.97 -18.53 25.79
C ALA A 406 -25.42 -17.53 26.81
N GLU A 407 -26.22 -17.22 27.82
CA GLU A 407 -25.93 -16.15 28.78
C GLU A 407 -24.63 -16.35 29.56
N TRP A 408 -24.33 -17.59 29.96
CA TRP A 408 -23.09 -17.92 30.68
C TRP A 408 -21.82 -17.79 29.82
N LYS A 409 -21.95 -17.64 28.50
CA LYS A 409 -20.84 -17.41 27.55
C LYS A 409 -20.76 -15.97 27.06
N HIS A 410 -21.64 -15.07 27.51
CA HIS A 410 -21.59 -13.66 27.11
C HIS A 410 -20.28 -12.98 27.56
N GLN A 411 -19.68 -13.44 28.65
CA GLN A 411 -18.41 -12.91 29.14
C GLN A 411 -17.26 -13.15 28.14
N ASP A 412 -17.29 -14.21 27.33
CA ASP A 412 -16.29 -14.46 26.29
C ASP A 412 -16.30 -13.33 25.25
N LEU A 413 -17.50 -12.92 24.82
CA LEU A 413 -17.69 -11.81 23.88
C LEU A 413 -17.29 -10.47 24.50
N VAL A 414 -17.77 -10.20 25.71
CA VAL A 414 -17.47 -8.94 26.41
C VAL A 414 -15.98 -8.82 26.69
N GLY A 415 -15.34 -9.90 27.16
CA GLY A 415 -13.91 -9.97 27.42
C GLY A 415 -13.08 -9.74 26.16
N LEU A 416 -13.46 -10.36 25.03
CA LEU A 416 -12.82 -10.11 23.75
C LEU A 416 -12.92 -8.62 23.34
N VAL A 417 -14.10 -8.04 23.43
CA VAL A 417 -14.33 -6.63 23.05
C VAL A 417 -13.55 -5.67 23.95
N GLN A 418 -13.45 -5.97 25.24
CA GLN A 418 -12.65 -5.20 26.20
C GLN A 418 -11.16 -5.34 25.92
N GLN A 419 -10.68 -6.56 25.65
CA GLN A 419 -9.28 -6.82 25.27
C GLN A 419 -8.89 -6.03 24.01
N LEU A 420 -9.82 -5.85 23.08
CA LEU A 420 -9.61 -5.14 21.83
C LEU A 420 -10.13 -3.69 21.86
N SER A 421 -10.30 -3.10 23.06
CA SER A 421 -10.81 -1.73 23.22
C SER A 421 -9.89 -0.65 22.67
N SER A 422 -8.60 -0.96 22.48
CA SER A 422 -7.62 -0.09 21.82
C SER A 422 -7.88 0.08 20.32
N HIS A 423 -8.73 -0.74 19.71
CA HIS A 423 -9.05 -0.68 18.28
C HIS A 423 -10.42 -0.01 18.04
N PRO A 424 -10.59 0.75 16.94
CA PRO A 424 -11.87 1.40 16.64
C PRO A 424 -12.97 0.38 16.29
N GLN A 425 -14.01 0.33 17.11
CA GLN A 425 -15.08 -0.69 17.03
C GLN A 425 -16.36 -0.19 16.33
N HIS A 426 -16.37 1.06 15.83
CA HIS A 426 -17.57 1.73 15.30
C HIS A 426 -18.25 1.00 14.12
N LYS A 427 -17.49 0.18 13.36
CA LYS A 427 -18.01 -0.62 12.25
C LYS A 427 -18.32 -2.08 12.60
N TRP A 428 -17.95 -2.55 13.80
CA TRP A 428 -18.07 -3.97 14.17
C TRP A 428 -19.53 -4.39 14.29
N MET A 429 -19.82 -5.59 13.82
CA MET A 429 -21.11 -6.26 14.01
C MET A 429 -20.95 -7.45 14.94
N TYR A 430 -21.93 -7.66 15.79
CA TYR A 430 -21.95 -8.75 16.76
C TYR A 430 -23.10 -9.68 16.45
N PHE A 431 -22.78 -10.88 15.96
CA PHE A 431 -23.75 -11.88 15.58
C PHE A 431 -23.88 -12.90 16.71
N LEU A 432 -25.12 -13.16 17.13
CA LEU A 432 -25.44 -14.09 18.20
C LEU A 432 -26.36 -15.19 17.65
N PRO A 433 -25.81 -16.31 17.16
CA PRO A 433 -26.61 -17.44 16.70
C PRO A 433 -27.56 -17.93 17.79
N LEU A 434 -28.82 -18.10 17.41
CA LEU A 434 -29.90 -18.64 18.26
C LEU A 434 -30.21 -17.80 19.51
N ALA A 435 -29.72 -16.56 19.58
CA ALA A 435 -29.93 -15.73 20.75
C ALA A 435 -31.35 -15.17 20.82
N PRO A 436 -32.01 -15.24 21.98
CA PRO A 436 -33.29 -14.58 22.17
C PRO A 436 -33.11 -13.04 22.20
N GLN A 437 -34.18 -12.29 21.93
CA GLN A 437 -34.09 -10.84 21.79
C GLN A 437 -33.63 -10.15 23.08
N ASP A 438 -34.03 -10.64 24.24
CA ASP A 438 -33.61 -10.10 25.54
C ASP A 438 -32.07 -10.19 25.73
N ALA A 439 -31.45 -11.29 25.30
CA ALA A 439 -29.99 -11.44 25.30
C ALA A 439 -29.30 -10.41 24.39
N VAL A 440 -29.86 -10.16 23.20
CA VAL A 440 -29.39 -9.09 22.29
C VAL A 440 -29.48 -7.72 22.97
N HIS A 441 -30.61 -7.40 23.60
CA HIS A 441 -30.80 -6.11 24.28
C HIS A 441 -29.82 -5.91 25.45
N ARG A 442 -29.54 -6.98 26.22
CA ARG A 442 -28.52 -6.95 27.28
C ARG A 442 -27.14 -6.63 26.70
N LEU A 443 -26.70 -7.38 25.68
CA LEU A 443 -25.40 -7.16 25.07
C LEU A 443 -25.26 -5.81 24.36
N ARG A 444 -26.34 -5.26 23.77
CA ARG A 444 -26.33 -3.88 23.25
C ARG A 444 -26.00 -2.84 24.32
N ARG A 445 -26.60 -3.00 25.52
CA ARG A 445 -26.31 -2.11 26.66
C ARG A 445 -24.89 -2.29 27.16
N THR A 446 -24.44 -3.53 27.32
CA THR A 446 -23.09 -3.84 27.81
C THR A 446 -21.99 -3.37 26.87
N LEU A 447 -22.17 -3.57 25.56
CA LEU A 447 -21.17 -3.20 24.54
C LEU A 447 -21.32 -1.75 24.05
N GLY A 448 -22.35 -1.01 24.49
CA GLY A 448 -22.58 0.37 24.10
C GLY A 448 -22.85 0.56 22.59
N THR A 449 -23.46 -0.43 21.93
CA THR A 449 -23.66 -0.41 20.46
C THR A 449 -25.01 -1.02 20.07
N SER A 450 -25.62 -0.48 19.02
CA SER A 450 -26.83 -1.04 18.41
C SER A 450 -26.55 -2.22 17.46
N ARG A 451 -25.28 -2.42 17.07
CA ARG A 451 -24.85 -3.41 16.06
C ARG A 451 -24.74 -4.84 16.58
N VAL A 452 -25.62 -5.21 17.51
CA VAL A 452 -25.76 -6.59 18.01
C VAL A 452 -27.02 -7.18 17.41
N PHE A 453 -26.90 -8.38 16.83
CA PHE A 453 -27.95 -9.01 16.04
C PHE A 453 -28.11 -10.48 16.44
N SER A 454 -29.36 -10.90 16.63
CA SER A 454 -29.70 -12.33 16.71
C SER A 454 -29.69 -12.93 15.31
N ILE A 455 -29.05 -14.09 15.17
CA ILE A 455 -28.99 -14.85 13.93
C ILE A 455 -29.94 -16.06 14.06
N PRO A 456 -30.98 -16.19 13.21
CA PRO A 456 -31.97 -17.27 13.27
C PRO A 456 -31.35 -18.67 13.15
N LEU A 457 -32.15 -19.69 13.50
CA LEU A 457 -31.74 -21.07 13.26
C LEU A 457 -31.69 -21.36 11.76
N GLN A 458 -30.54 -21.83 11.32
CA GLN A 458 -30.36 -22.43 10.02
C GLN A 458 -29.68 -23.78 10.22
N VAL A 459 -30.37 -24.86 9.85
CA VAL A 459 -29.86 -26.23 10.06
C VAL A 459 -28.74 -26.52 9.07
N ASP A 460 -28.98 -26.19 7.80
CA ASP A 460 -28.00 -26.31 6.72
C ASP A 460 -27.60 -24.90 6.24
N PRO A 461 -26.34 -24.47 6.44
CA PRO A 461 -25.87 -23.13 6.08
C PRO A 461 -25.67 -22.92 4.56
N PHE A 462 -25.69 -24.00 3.76
CA PHE A 462 -25.60 -23.94 2.29
C PHE A 462 -26.97 -23.59 1.68
N ASP A 463 -28.04 -24.13 2.26
CA ASP A 463 -29.41 -23.94 1.75
C ASP A 463 -29.96 -22.52 1.92
N GLN A 464 -31.04 -22.22 1.21
CA GLN A 464 -31.80 -21.00 1.39
C GLN A 464 -32.71 -21.10 2.62
N CYS A 465 -32.66 -20.11 3.51
CA CYS A 465 -33.57 -19.98 4.64
C CYS A 465 -34.21 -18.58 4.64
N ASP A 466 -35.54 -18.52 4.45
CA ASP A 466 -36.28 -17.24 4.33
C ASP A 466 -36.19 -16.37 5.60
N GLU A 467 -36.05 -16.99 6.77
CA GLU A 467 -35.87 -16.26 8.03
C GLU A 467 -34.47 -15.64 8.11
N MET A 468 -33.44 -16.40 7.70
CA MET A 468 -32.06 -15.94 7.63
C MET A 468 -31.90 -14.82 6.59
N ASP A 469 -32.42 -15.01 5.38
CA ASP A 469 -32.37 -14.01 4.31
C ASP A 469 -33.03 -12.69 4.77
N ARG A 470 -34.18 -12.76 5.46
CA ARG A 470 -34.83 -11.56 6.05
C ARG A 470 -34.03 -10.93 7.18
N ALA A 471 -33.28 -11.71 7.95
CA ALA A 471 -32.37 -11.18 8.94
C ALA A 471 -31.20 -10.45 8.27
N PHE A 472 -30.54 -11.06 7.29
CA PHE A 472 -29.42 -10.46 6.58
C PHE A 472 -29.79 -9.22 5.76
N VAL A 473 -30.97 -9.20 5.12
CA VAL A 473 -31.48 -7.98 4.44
C VAL A 473 -31.57 -6.81 5.42
N ARG A 474 -32.07 -7.04 6.64
CA ARG A 474 -32.16 -6.00 7.68
C ARG A 474 -30.80 -5.61 8.23
N ILE A 475 -29.93 -6.59 8.49
CA ILE A 475 -28.60 -6.37 9.08
C ILE A 475 -27.69 -5.60 8.12
N PHE A 476 -27.70 -5.97 6.84
CA PHE A 476 -26.84 -5.38 5.82
C PHE A 476 -27.48 -4.20 5.08
N GLN A 477 -28.63 -3.73 5.55
CA GLN A 477 -29.32 -2.59 4.96
C GLN A 477 -28.42 -1.35 4.97
N GLY A 478 -28.24 -0.75 3.79
CA GLY A 478 -27.37 0.43 3.63
C GLY A 478 -25.86 0.12 3.62
N LEU A 479 -25.47 -1.15 3.79
CA LEU A 479 -24.08 -1.61 3.74
C LEU A 479 -23.77 -2.38 2.46
N LEU A 480 -24.76 -3.10 1.93
CA LEU A 480 -24.71 -3.78 0.65
C LEU A 480 -25.48 -2.99 -0.43
N PRO A 481 -25.12 -3.15 -1.72
CA PRO A 481 -25.90 -2.60 -2.83
C PRO A 481 -27.35 -3.13 -2.82
N VAL A 482 -28.26 -2.52 -3.58
CA VAL A 482 -29.65 -3.00 -3.64
C VAL A 482 -29.69 -4.37 -4.32
N ALA A 483 -30.21 -5.38 -3.61
CA ALA A 483 -30.28 -6.74 -4.14
C ALA A 483 -31.13 -6.80 -5.41
N GLU A 484 -30.58 -7.38 -6.47
CA GLU A 484 -31.36 -7.63 -7.68
C GLU A 484 -32.17 -8.92 -7.51
N ARG A 485 -33.50 -8.83 -7.61
CA ARG A 485 -34.33 -10.03 -7.75
C ARG A 485 -33.99 -10.73 -9.06
N ARG A 486 -33.21 -11.81 -9.00
CA ARG A 486 -33.08 -12.76 -10.12
C ARG A 486 -34.49 -13.26 -10.46
N ARG A 487 -35.04 -12.81 -11.61
CA ARG A 487 -36.30 -13.34 -12.14
C ARG A 487 -36.12 -14.84 -12.35
N LYS A 488 -36.81 -15.67 -11.56
CA LYS A 488 -37.00 -17.08 -11.87
C LYS A 488 -37.75 -17.14 -13.21
N PHE A 489 -37.07 -17.49 -14.29
CA PHE A 489 -37.75 -17.96 -15.50
C PHE A 489 -38.45 -19.27 -15.14
N ARG A 490 -39.74 -19.20 -14.86
CA ARG A 490 -40.61 -20.37 -14.89
C ARG A 490 -40.71 -20.79 -16.36
N PHE A 491 -40.04 -21.87 -16.73
CA PHE A 491 -40.48 -22.62 -17.90
C PHE A 491 -41.83 -23.26 -17.54
N GLY A 492 -42.91 -22.68 -18.05
CA GLY A 492 -44.17 -23.39 -18.16
C GLY A 492 -44.01 -24.47 -19.23
N LEU A 493 -44.01 -25.73 -18.81
CA LEU A 493 -44.37 -26.83 -19.70
C LEU A 493 -45.89 -26.82 -19.79
N SER A 494 -46.39 -26.76 -21.03
CA SER A 494 -47.78 -27.00 -21.39
C SER A 494 -48.19 -28.43 -21.10
#